data_AF-A0A2W0BMJ4-F1
#
_entry.id   AF-A0A2W0BMJ4-F1
#
_cell.length_a   1.000
_cell.length_b   1.000
_cell.length_c   1.000
_cell.angle_alpha   90.00
_cell.angle_beta   90.00
_cell.angle_gamma   90.00
#
_symmetry.space_group_name_H-M   'P 1'
#
loop_
_entity.id
_entity.type
_entity.pdbx_description
1 polymer ?
#
loop_
_entity_poly.entity_id
_entity_poly.type
_entity_poly.pdbx_seq_one_letter_code
_entity_poly.pdbx_strand_id
1 'polypeptide(L)'
;MTQDASSITWNTETFAQNQNANAVRFGTLYNFRFDADQPPNPTDGTVGFFKTGAPMAVLIEAPGNVPTPSPTPTPTASPTPTPTATPTPTACAGLNITQIGGSILPGATDTGNHGDEQVTNIPLPFPYIVCGGTYNNINVSPNGNTQFNTSDSNFNNICLPWSGHDCTIFPYWDDLRTDSNSGCVSFPGGTCGVYTSVTGSAPNRIFNIEWRAVYFASPTDTANFELRLYEGQNRFDVIYGPTANDNITATAGMQSSDTSLLSILATVQGVPLLAAGP
;
A
#
# COMPACT_ATOMS: atom_id res chain seq x y z
N MET A 1 -28.13 -11.21 -5.53
CA MET A 1 -28.49 -9.87 -6.02
C MET A 1 -29.98 -9.89 -6.30
N THR A 2 -30.71 -8.94 -5.74
CA THR A 2 -32.12 -8.70 -6.03
C THR A 2 -32.27 -7.26 -6.49
N GLN A 3 -33.06 -7.04 -7.54
CA GLN A 3 -33.36 -5.71 -8.07
C GLN A 3 -34.87 -5.48 -7.96
N ASP A 4 -35.25 -4.33 -7.43
CA ASP A 4 -36.62 -3.81 -7.52
C ASP A 4 -36.63 -2.46 -8.28
N ALA A 5 -37.80 -1.83 -8.36
CA ALA A 5 -37.98 -0.57 -9.09
C ALA A 5 -37.17 0.62 -8.52
N SER A 6 -36.65 0.49 -7.30
CA SER A 6 -36.01 1.57 -6.53
C SER A 6 -34.66 1.19 -5.92
N SER A 7 -34.28 -0.08 -5.92
CA SER A 7 -33.06 -0.54 -5.27
C SER A 7 -32.42 -1.74 -5.96
N ILE A 8 -31.10 -1.82 -5.82
CA ILE A 8 -30.32 -3.03 -6.10
C ILE A 8 -29.68 -3.47 -4.79
N THR A 9 -29.94 -4.71 -4.39
CA THR A 9 -29.42 -5.27 -3.15
C THR A 9 -28.51 -6.47 -3.44
N TRP A 10 -27.30 -6.45 -2.89
CA TRP A 10 -26.43 -7.62 -2.79
C TRP A 10 -26.44 -8.12 -1.36
N ASN A 11 -26.80 -9.39 -1.19
CA ASN A 11 -26.83 -10.07 0.10
C ASN A 11 -26.13 -11.43 -0.02
N THR A 12 -25.63 -11.89 1.12
CA THR A 12 -25.17 -13.26 1.37
C THR A 12 -26.03 -13.85 2.49
N GLU A 13 -25.93 -15.16 2.73
CA GLU A 13 -26.49 -15.78 3.95
C GLU A 13 -25.98 -15.06 5.20
N THR A 14 -26.76 -15.02 6.27
CA THR A 14 -26.33 -14.40 7.53
C THR A 14 -25.20 -15.21 8.18
N PHE A 15 -24.38 -14.59 9.03
CA PHE A 15 -23.32 -15.30 9.75
C PHE A 15 -23.86 -16.44 10.63
N ALA A 16 -25.08 -16.30 11.17
CA ALA A 16 -25.75 -17.35 11.94
C ALA A 16 -26.14 -18.56 11.08
N GLN A 17 -26.45 -18.36 9.80
CA GLN A 17 -26.78 -19.43 8.85
C GLN A 17 -25.52 -20.11 8.31
N ASN A 18 -24.48 -19.32 8.00
CA ASN A 18 -23.25 -19.81 7.42
C ASN A 18 -22.08 -18.86 7.72
N GLN A 19 -21.18 -19.29 8.60
CA GLN A 19 -20.01 -18.47 8.97
C GLN A 19 -18.99 -18.32 7.81
N ASN A 20 -19.06 -19.21 6.82
CA ASN A 20 -18.23 -19.20 5.62
C ASN A 20 -18.94 -18.55 4.42
N ALA A 21 -20.06 -17.87 4.65
CA ALA A 21 -20.75 -17.18 3.58
C ALA A 21 -19.83 -16.14 2.93
N ASN A 22 -19.99 -15.92 1.63
CA ASN A 22 -19.12 -15.05 0.84
C ASN A 22 -19.42 -13.56 1.06
N ALA A 23 -19.39 -13.13 2.32
CA ALA A 23 -19.56 -11.74 2.70
C ALA A 23 -18.40 -10.90 2.18
N VAL A 24 -18.71 -9.66 1.78
CA VAL A 24 -17.71 -8.64 1.47
C VAL A 24 -16.85 -8.40 2.70
N ARG A 25 -15.53 -8.62 2.54
CA ARG A 25 -14.55 -8.54 3.63
C ARG A 25 -13.92 -7.17 3.70
N PHE A 26 -13.78 -6.64 4.91
CA PHE A 26 -12.95 -5.45 5.16
C PHE A 26 -11.52 -5.68 4.64
N GLY A 27 -10.92 -4.64 4.08
CA GLY A 27 -9.58 -4.71 3.48
C GLY A 27 -9.52 -5.36 2.09
N THR A 28 -10.64 -5.79 1.51
CA THR A 28 -10.71 -6.26 0.12
C THR A 28 -11.51 -5.28 -0.72
N LEU A 29 -10.96 -4.82 -1.85
CA LEU A 29 -11.67 -3.97 -2.80
C LEU A 29 -12.64 -4.82 -3.63
N TYR A 30 -13.93 -4.50 -3.57
CA TYR A 30 -14.94 -5.10 -4.43
C TYR A 30 -15.46 -4.02 -5.39
N ASN A 31 -15.41 -4.30 -6.69
CA ASN A 31 -16.03 -3.44 -7.70
C ASN A 31 -17.36 -4.06 -8.12
N PHE A 32 -18.45 -3.32 -7.91
CA PHE A 32 -19.77 -3.68 -8.42
C PHE A 32 -20.08 -2.77 -9.60
N ARG A 33 -20.56 -3.36 -10.69
CA ARG A 33 -20.98 -2.62 -11.89
C ARG A 33 -22.40 -3.01 -12.27
N PHE A 34 -23.15 -2.05 -12.76
CA PHE A 34 -24.47 -2.24 -13.35
C PHE A 34 -24.62 -1.22 -14.49
N ASP A 35 -25.45 -1.55 -15.47
CA ASP A 35 -25.79 -0.61 -16.54
C ASP A 35 -26.92 0.31 -16.07
N ALA A 36 -26.81 1.60 -16.39
CA ALA A 36 -27.78 2.63 -16.02
C ALA A 36 -28.17 3.47 -17.23
N ASP A 37 -29.42 3.90 -17.28
CA ASP A 37 -29.97 4.79 -18.30
C ASP A 37 -29.80 6.28 -17.94
N GLN A 38 -29.30 6.58 -16.73
CA GLN A 38 -29.03 7.93 -16.22
C GLN A 38 -27.56 8.06 -15.76
N PRO A 39 -26.97 9.28 -15.80
CA PRO A 39 -25.61 9.50 -15.31
C PRO A 39 -25.50 9.27 -13.79
N PRO A 40 -24.28 8.98 -13.27
CA PRO A 40 -24.06 8.81 -11.83
C PRO A 40 -24.27 10.12 -11.07
N ASN A 41 -24.93 10.03 -9.91
CA ASN A 41 -25.13 11.13 -8.98
C ASN A 41 -24.82 10.68 -7.54
N PRO A 42 -24.29 11.58 -6.68
CA PRO A 42 -24.06 11.28 -5.28
C PRO A 42 -25.37 10.98 -4.55
N THR A 43 -25.47 9.82 -3.90
CA THR A 43 -26.63 9.42 -3.10
C THR A 43 -26.22 8.51 -1.93
N ASP A 44 -27.13 8.28 -0.99
CA ASP A 44 -26.87 7.43 0.18
C ASP A 44 -27.13 5.95 -0.16
N GLY A 45 -26.07 5.14 -0.11
CA GLY A 45 -26.13 3.69 -0.06
C GLY A 45 -26.14 3.18 1.37
N THR A 46 -26.63 1.96 1.60
CA THR A 46 -26.60 1.32 2.93
C THR A 46 -25.70 0.09 2.92
N VAL A 47 -24.73 0.03 3.82
CA VAL A 47 -23.88 -1.15 4.05
C VAL A 47 -24.31 -1.84 5.34
N GLY A 48 -24.70 -3.10 5.22
CA GLY A 48 -24.99 -3.98 6.36
C GLY A 48 -23.74 -4.71 6.86
N PHE A 49 -23.72 -5.09 8.14
CA PHE A 49 -22.62 -5.84 8.75
C PHE A 49 -22.90 -7.34 8.78
N PHE A 50 -21.90 -8.15 8.43
CA PHE A 50 -22.02 -9.61 8.45
C PHE A 50 -22.00 -10.22 9.86
N LYS A 51 -21.24 -9.62 10.80
CA LYS A 51 -21.14 -10.08 12.20
C LYS A 51 -21.98 -9.20 13.14
N THR A 52 -21.36 -8.21 13.75
CA THR A 52 -21.97 -7.30 14.72
C THR A 52 -21.84 -5.86 14.24
N GLY A 53 -22.95 -5.14 14.14
CA GLY A 53 -23.00 -3.74 13.74
C GLY A 53 -24.41 -3.34 13.32
N ALA A 54 -24.72 -2.04 13.37
CA ALA A 54 -25.92 -1.49 12.75
C ALA A 54 -25.59 -1.07 11.31
N PRO A 55 -26.54 -1.17 10.35
CA PRO A 55 -26.32 -0.66 9.00
C PRO A 55 -25.85 0.80 9.01
N MET A 56 -24.94 1.13 8.10
CA MET A 56 -24.39 2.47 7.96
C MET A 56 -24.70 3.05 6.59
N ALA A 57 -25.01 4.34 6.56
CA ALA A 57 -25.10 5.10 5.32
C ALA A 57 -23.70 5.39 4.78
N VAL A 58 -23.52 5.23 3.48
CA VAL A 58 -22.28 5.56 2.75
C VAL A 58 -22.64 6.33 1.50
N LEU A 59 -21.84 7.34 1.16
CA LEU A 59 -22.02 8.06 -0.09
C LEU A 59 -21.59 7.17 -1.26
N ILE A 60 -22.46 6.96 -2.23
CA ILE A 60 -22.21 6.21 -3.47
C ILE A 60 -22.60 7.05 -4.69
N GLU A 61 -22.10 6.64 -5.85
CA GLU A 61 -22.56 7.15 -7.14
C GLU A 61 -23.60 6.19 -7.70
N ALA A 62 -24.85 6.65 -7.85
CA ALA A 62 -25.94 5.85 -8.41
C ALA A 62 -26.82 6.67 -9.36
N PRO A 63 -27.64 6.03 -10.22
CA PRO A 63 -28.53 6.72 -11.13
C PRO A 63 -29.66 7.39 -10.35
N GLY A 64 -29.87 8.69 -10.54
CA GLY A 64 -30.99 9.38 -9.90
C GLY A 64 -30.97 10.90 -10.07
N ASN A 65 -32.16 11.50 -10.12
CA ASN A 65 -32.33 12.95 -10.17
C ASN A 65 -32.52 13.49 -8.75
N VAL A 66 -31.50 14.10 -8.15
CA VAL A 66 -31.66 14.78 -6.84
C VAL A 66 -31.41 16.29 -6.99
N PRO A 67 -32.29 17.16 -6.45
CA PRO A 67 -32.05 18.60 -6.45
C PRO A 67 -30.90 18.98 -5.50
N THR A 68 -30.21 20.06 -5.84
CA THR A 68 -29.12 20.73 -5.10
C THR A 68 -29.35 20.73 -3.57
N PRO A 69 -28.33 20.42 -2.74
CA PRO A 69 -28.55 20.20 -1.32
C PRO A 69 -29.04 21.46 -0.59
N SER A 70 -30.08 21.29 0.24
CA SER A 70 -30.52 22.27 1.24
C SER A 70 -29.78 22.02 2.58
N PRO A 71 -29.30 23.05 3.29
CA PRO A 71 -28.57 22.86 4.54
C PRO A 71 -29.47 22.24 5.61
N THR A 72 -29.02 21.12 6.19
CA THR A 72 -29.69 20.41 7.30
C THR A 72 -29.05 20.85 8.63
N PRO A 73 -29.83 21.10 9.69
CA PRO A 73 -29.32 21.65 10.96
C PRO A 73 -28.43 20.66 11.73
N THR A 74 -27.35 21.20 12.29
CA THR A 74 -26.34 20.53 13.11
C THR A 74 -26.92 20.05 14.46
N PRO A 75 -26.79 18.77 14.83
CA PRO A 75 -27.18 18.30 16.17
C PRO A 75 -26.21 18.79 17.26
N THR A 76 -26.79 19.25 18.37
CA THR A 76 -26.10 19.74 19.58
C THR A 76 -25.34 18.60 20.29
N ALA A 77 -24.08 18.85 20.66
CA ALA A 77 -23.18 17.87 21.28
C ALA A 77 -23.60 17.48 22.71
N SER A 78 -23.60 16.17 22.98
CA SER A 78 -23.59 15.58 24.32
C SER A 78 -22.14 15.48 24.81
N PRO A 79 -21.81 15.75 26.11
CA PRO A 79 -20.44 15.70 26.59
C PRO A 79 -19.89 14.26 26.53
N THR A 80 -19.00 14.04 25.56
CA THR A 80 -18.22 12.81 25.40
C THR A 80 -16.95 12.96 26.26
N PRO A 81 -16.52 11.94 27.02
CA PRO A 81 -15.29 12.02 27.81
C PRO A 81 -14.11 12.39 26.90
N THR A 82 -13.38 13.44 27.27
CA THR A 82 -12.21 13.92 26.55
C THR A 82 -11.19 12.79 26.43
N PRO A 83 -10.89 12.25 25.23
CA PRO A 83 -9.79 11.32 25.09
C PRO A 83 -8.51 12.05 25.50
N THR A 84 -7.81 11.50 26.49
CA THR A 84 -6.45 11.92 26.81
C THR A 84 -5.62 11.80 25.54
N ALA A 85 -5.01 12.91 25.11
CA ALA A 85 -4.15 12.93 23.94
C ALA A 85 -3.06 11.85 24.10
N THR A 86 -3.22 10.76 23.34
CA THR A 86 -2.09 9.87 23.07
C THR A 86 -1.13 10.70 22.24
N PRO A 87 0.17 10.80 22.59
CA PRO A 87 1.12 11.61 21.84
C PRO A 87 1.10 11.16 20.38
N THR A 88 0.61 12.03 19.50
CA THR A 88 0.73 11.85 18.07
C THR A 88 2.22 11.85 17.73
N PRO A 89 2.79 10.78 17.15
CA PRO A 89 4.17 10.81 16.69
C PRO A 89 4.34 11.97 15.71
N THR A 90 5.44 12.70 15.86
CA THR A 90 5.74 13.87 15.03
C THR A 90 6.00 13.39 13.61
N ALA A 91 5.04 13.62 12.71
CA ALA A 91 5.21 13.33 11.28
C ALA A 91 6.43 14.11 10.75
N CYS A 92 7.43 13.41 10.22
CA CYS A 92 8.49 13.99 9.43
C CYS A 92 7.85 14.65 8.18
N ALA A 93 7.68 15.97 8.22
CA ALA A 93 7.16 16.91 7.21
C ALA A 93 6.14 16.38 6.17
N GLY A 94 4.90 16.91 6.24
CA GLY A 94 3.74 16.50 5.45
C GLY A 94 3.81 16.76 3.94
N LEU A 95 3.21 15.84 3.16
CA LEU A 95 3.31 15.75 1.71
C LEU A 95 1.97 15.29 1.09
N ASN A 96 1.72 15.62 -0.18
CA ASN A 96 0.50 15.25 -0.90
C ASN A 96 0.51 13.75 -1.27
N ILE A 97 -0.23 12.97 -0.51
CA ILE A 97 -0.42 11.52 -0.71
C ILE A 97 -1.66 11.30 -1.55
N THR A 98 -1.54 10.63 -2.69
CA THR A 98 -2.71 10.12 -3.41
C THR A 98 -2.83 8.64 -3.13
N GLN A 99 -3.85 8.27 -2.36
CA GLN A 99 -4.18 6.88 -2.12
C GLN A 99 -4.68 6.27 -3.43
N ILE A 100 -4.09 5.13 -3.80
CA ILE A 100 -4.51 4.34 -4.94
C ILE A 100 -5.02 2.98 -4.47
N GLY A 101 -5.97 2.40 -5.20
CA GLY A 101 -6.32 1.00 -5.05
C GLY A 101 -5.37 0.12 -5.86
N GLY A 102 -5.05 -1.07 -5.35
CA GLY A 102 -4.24 -2.05 -6.06
C GLY A 102 -3.89 -3.24 -5.17
N SER A 103 -3.68 -4.40 -5.78
CA SER A 103 -3.07 -5.56 -5.13
C SER A 103 -1.67 -5.76 -5.68
N ILE A 104 -0.80 -6.40 -4.90
CA ILE A 104 0.50 -6.87 -5.39
C ILE A 104 0.28 -7.75 -6.62
N LEU A 105 1.14 -7.59 -7.61
CA LEU A 105 1.22 -8.47 -8.75
C LEU A 105 2.45 -9.37 -8.57
N PRO A 106 2.27 -10.64 -8.17
CA PRO A 106 3.39 -11.50 -7.81
C PRO A 106 4.49 -11.50 -8.88
N GLY A 107 5.70 -11.19 -8.45
CA GLY A 107 6.91 -11.28 -9.26
C GLY A 107 7.12 -12.71 -9.73
N ALA A 108 7.50 -12.84 -11.00
CA ALA A 108 7.75 -14.14 -11.64
C ALA A 108 9.24 -14.41 -11.86
N THR A 109 10.06 -13.35 -11.93
CA THR A 109 11.51 -13.45 -12.15
C THR A 109 12.24 -13.21 -10.85
N ASP A 110 12.98 -14.22 -10.40
CA ASP A 110 13.85 -14.11 -9.24
C ASP A 110 15.08 -13.25 -9.55
N THR A 111 15.42 -12.34 -8.65
CA THR A 111 16.60 -11.47 -8.77
C THR A 111 17.87 -12.13 -8.23
N GLY A 112 17.74 -13.22 -7.46
CA GLY A 112 18.82 -13.84 -6.71
C GLY A 112 19.06 -13.21 -5.33
N ASN A 113 18.24 -12.23 -4.92
CA ASN A 113 18.30 -11.65 -3.60
C ASN A 113 17.63 -12.59 -2.57
N HIS A 114 18.41 -13.47 -1.93
CA HIS A 114 17.97 -14.36 -0.84
C HIS A 114 18.92 -14.30 0.37
N GLY A 115 19.02 -13.15 1.00
CA GLY A 115 20.04 -12.84 2.00
C GLY A 115 19.57 -11.78 2.97
N ASP A 116 20.46 -11.39 3.87
CA ASP A 116 20.15 -10.53 5.01
C ASP A 116 20.79 -9.14 4.81
N GLU A 117 22.12 -9.02 4.91
CA GLU A 117 22.83 -7.77 4.62
C GLU A 117 23.48 -7.81 3.24
N GLN A 118 22.65 -7.71 2.19
CA GLN A 118 23.13 -7.68 0.81
C GLN A 118 22.43 -6.61 -0.03
N VAL A 119 23.03 -6.33 -1.18
CA VAL A 119 22.41 -5.50 -2.22
C VAL A 119 22.58 -6.20 -3.56
N THR A 120 21.50 -6.30 -4.31
CA THR A 120 21.47 -6.98 -5.61
C THR A 120 21.24 -5.95 -6.70
N ASN A 121 22.18 -5.86 -7.65
CA ASN A 121 21.99 -5.05 -8.84
C ASN A 121 21.08 -5.77 -9.83
N ILE A 122 20.02 -5.10 -10.28
CA ILE A 122 19.07 -5.65 -11.25
C ILE A 122 18.90 -4.68 -12.44
N PRO A 123 18.80 -5.20 -13.67
CA PRO A 123 18.55 -4.35 -14.84
C PRO A 123 17.11 -3.84 -14.84
N LEU A 124 16.93 -2.60 -15.27
CA LEU A 124 15.62 -2.06 -15.57
C LEU A 124 15.20 -2.44 -17.00
N PRO A 125 13.93 -2.83 -17.23
CA PRO A 125 13.44 -3.17 -18.57
C PRO A 125 13.27 -1.96 -19.50
N PHE A 126 13.35 -0.74 -18.95
CA PHE A 126 13.35 0.55 -19.64
C PHE A 126 14.17 1.56 -18.83
N PRO A 127 14.74 2.60 -19.46
CA PRO A 127 15.36 3.69 -18.74
C PRO A 127 14.34 4.36 -17.80
N TYR A 128 14.69 4.52 -16.52
CA TYR A 128 13.85 5.20 -15.54
C TYR A 128 14.49 6.53 -15.14
N ILE A 129 13.71 7.61 -15.14
CA ILE A 129 14.18 8.97 -14.86
C ILE A 129 13.71 9.37 -13.48
N VAL A 130 14.66 9.67 -12.60
CA VAL A 130 14.38 10.04 -11.21
C VAL A 130 15.56 10.79 -10.60
N CYS A 131 15.31 11.70 -9.65
CA CYS A 131 16.34 12.56 -9.05
C CYS A 131 17.21 13.33 -10.07
N GLY A 132 16.66 13.63 -11.25
CA GLY A 132 17.40 14.27 -12.36
C GLY A 132 18.35 13.35 -13.13
N GLY A 133 18.49 12.08 -12.75
CA GLY A 133 19.28 11.06 -13.44
C GLY A 133 18.43 10.15 -14.34
N THR A 134 19.08 9.43 -15.25
CA THR A 134 18.48 8.35 -16.05
C THR A 134 19.21 7.05 -15.74
N TYR A 135 18.47 6.01 -15.35
CA TYR A 135 19.02 4.76 -14.87
C TYR A 135 18.59 3.58 -15.73
N ASN A 136 19.52 2.65 -15.98
CA ASN A 136 19.25 1.38 -16.66
C ASN A 136 19.35 0.18 -15.71
N ASN A 137 19.78 0.40 -14.47
CA ASN A 137 19.92 -0.59 -13.42
C ASN A 137 19.55 0.07 -12.09
N ILE A 138 19.15 -0.75 -11.12
CA ILE A 138 18.91 -0.34 -9.73
C ILE A 138 19.52 -1.36 -8.80
N ASN A 139 19.73 -0.96 -7.55
CA ASN A 139 20.22 -1.79 -6.47
C ASN A 139 19.09 -2.02 -5.47
N VAL A 140 18.70 -3.27 -5.25
CA VAL A 140 17.64 -3.64 -4.30
C VAL A 140 18.24 -4.30 -3.06
N SER A 141 17.74 -3.91 -1.89
CA SER A 141 18.13 -4.47 -0.59
C SER A 141 16.98 -5.32 -0.03
N PRO A 142 17.26 -6.43 0.68
CA PRO A 142 16.23 -7.16 1.42
C PRO A 142 15.57 -6.29 2.50
N ASN A 143 16.29 -5.30 3.03
CA ASN A 143 15.78 -4.21 3.90
C ASN A 143 14.83 -3.24 3.17
N GLY A 144 14.17 -3.67 2.09
CA GLY A 144 13.04 -2.98 1.47
C GLY A 144 13.30 -1.58 0.92
N ASN A 145 14.47 -1.38 0.31
CA ASN A 145 14.82 -0.16 -0.41
C ASN A 145 15.33 -0.43 -1.83
N THR A 146 15.20 0.58 -2.69
CA THR A 146 15.67 0.62 -4.08
C THR A 146 16.55 1.85 -4.30
N GLN A 147 17.85 1.59 -4.42
CA GLN A 147 18.90 2.58 -4.56
C GLN A 147 19.28 2.74 -6.03
N PHE A 148 19.51 3.98 -6.47
CA PHE A 148 19.90 4.26 -7.86
C PHE A 148 21.41 4.43 -8.03
N ASN A 149 22.11 4.92 -6.99
CA ASN A 149 23.53 5.28 -7.04
C ASN A 149 24.39 4.59 -5.98
N THR A 150 23.77 3.93 -5.02
CA THR A 150 24.42 3.43 -3.81
C THR A 150 24.18 1.93 -3.66
N SER A 151 24.94 1.29 -2.77
CA SER A 151 24.84 -0.15 -2.49
C SER A 151 24.93 -0.42 -0.99
N ASP A 152 24.17 0.34 -0.22
CA ASP A 152 24.15 0.28 1.23
C ASP A 152 23.11 -0.75 1.72
N SER A 153 23.50 -1.57 2.68
CA SER A 153 22.70 -2.67 3.22
C SER A 153 22.22 -2.42 4.65
N ASN A 154 22.36 -1.21 5.20
CA ASN A 154 22.01 -0.92 6.59
C ASN A 154 20.53 -1.25 6.86
N PHE A 155 20.30 -1.94 7.96
CA PHE A 155 18.97 -2.31 8.45
C PHE A 155 18.37 -1.23 9.35
N ASN A 156 19.21 -0.39 9.97
CA ASN A 156 18.75 0.59 10.96
C ASN A 156 18.09 1.79 10.29
N ASN A 157 16.76 1.76 10.23
CA ASN A 157 15.95 2.77 9.55
C ASN A 157 15.83 4.07 10.36
N ILE A 158 15.82 5.21 9.66
CA ILE A 158 15.71 6.54 10.26
C ILE A 158 14.67 7.39 9.52
N CYS A 159 14.30 8.56 10.07
CA CYS A 159 13.57 9.56 9.29
C CYS A 159 14.48 10.06 8.17
N LEU A 160 13.93 10.08 6.96
CA LEU A 160 14.62 10.60 5.79
C LEU A 160 14.82 12.13 5.93
N PRO A 161 15.86 12.72 5.32
CA PRO A 161 16.85 12.06 4.48
C PRO A 161 17.92 11.36 5.31
N TRP A 162 18.44 10.26 4.78
CA TRP A 162 19.58 9.55 5.34
C TRP A 162 20.84 9.78 4.52
N SER A 163 21.91 10.18 5.21
CA SER A 163 23.25 10.33 4.62
C SER A 163 23.83 8.98 4.20
N GLY A 164 24.14 8.81 2.91
CA GLY A 164 24.77 7.61 2.36
C GLY A 164 23.89 6.84 1.38
N HIS A 165 22.62 7.24 1.22
CA HIS A 165 21.67 6.61 0.31
C HIS A 165 21.39 7.41 -0.96
N ASP A 166 21.85 8.66 -1.06
CA ASP A 166 21.67 9.54 -2.22
C ASP A 166 20.25 9.44 -2.81
N CYS A 167 20.07 9.20 -4.12
CA CYS A 167 18.77 8.94 -4.71
C CYS A 167 18.28 7.51 -4.39
N THR A 168 17.25 7.40 -3.52
CA THR A 168 16.68 6.12 -3.09
C THR A 168 15.18 6.22 -2.86
N ILE A 169 14.46 5.19 -3.31
CA ILE A 169 13.06 4.93 -2.91
C ILE A 169 13.08 3.89 -1.80
N PHE A 170 12.35 4.14 -0.73
CA PHE A 170 12.17 3.26 0.41
C PHE A 170 10.71 2.80 0.43
N PRO A 171 10.34 1.74 -0.31
CA PRO A 171 8.99 1.18 -0.19
C PRO A 171 8.69 0.76 1.24
N TYR A 172 9.65 0.15 1.93
CA TYR A 172 9.49 -0.31 3.30
C TYR A 172 10.87 -0.61 3.92
N TRP A 173 11.54 0.40 4.46
CA TRP A 173 12.86 0.21 5.05
C TRP A 173 12.78 -0.15 6.53
N ASP A 174 13.21 -1.37 6.83
CA ASP A 174 13.24 -1.97 8.17
C ASP A 174 14.34 -3.05 8.18
N ASP A 175 14.53 -3.72 9.32
CA ASP A 175 15.43 -4.85 9.51
C ASP A 175 14.79 -6.15 8.98
N LEU A 176 14.99 -6.41 7.68
CA LEU A 176 14.36 -7.48 6.92
C LEU A 176 15.38 -8.38 6.24
N ARG A 177 15.00 -9.65 6.09
CA ARG A 177 15.81 -10.66 5.41
C ARG A 177 14.99 -11.44 4.39
N THR A 178 15.66 -11.91 3.33
CA THR A 178 15.05 -12.65 2.21
C THR A 178 15.61 -14.05 2.02
N ASP A 179 16.52 -14.51 2.87
CA ASP A 179 16.98 -15.90 2.90
C ASP A 179 15.91 -16.84 3.47
N SER A 180 16.16 -18.15 3.38
CA SER A 180 15.19 -19.20 3.71
C SER A 180 14.86 -19.24 5.21
N ASN A 181 13.68 -18.72 5.56
CA ASN A 181 13.16 -18.63 6.93
C ASN A 181 11.75 -19.21 7.07
N SER A 182 11.31 -19.42 8.31
CA SER A 182 10.02 -20.07 8.61
C SER A 182 8.81 -19.34 8.04
N GLY A 183 8.80 -18.01 8.02
CA GLY A 183 7.70 -17.21 7.48
C GLY A 183 7.58 -17.30 5.96
N CYS A 184 8.64 -17.71 5.26
CA CYS A 184 8.67 -17.77 3.80
C CYS A 184 7.64 -18.75 3.21
N VAL A 185 7.22 -19.75 3.99
CA VAL A 185 6.20 -20.73 3.59
C VAL A 185 4.85 -20.09 3.25
N SER A 186 4.60 -18.86 3.72
CA SER A 186 3.40 -18.10 3.42
C SER A 186 3.41 -17.45 2.03
N PHE A 187 4.58 -17.35 1.39
CA PHE A 187 4.74 -16.74 0.08
C PHE A 187 4.59 -17.75 -1.06
N PRO A 188 4.27 -17.29 -2.30
CA PRO A 188 4.26 -18.16 -3.47
C PRO A 188 5.60 -18.90 -3.64
N GLY A 189 5.54 -20.22 -3.78
CA GLY A 189 6.72 -21.08 -3.85
C GLY A 189 7.33 -21.44 -2.48
N GLY A 190 6.81 -20.89 -1.39
CA GLY A 190 7.34 -21.09 -0.05
C GLY A 190 8.70 -20.42 0.18
N THR A 191 9.02 -19.42 -0.64
CA THR A 191 10.35 -18.77 -0.70
C THR A 191 10.26 -17.28 -0.43
N CYS A 192 11.21 -16.79 0.35
CA CYS A 192 11.51 -15.38 0.45
C CYS A 192 12.40 -14.95 -0.72
N GLY A 193 12.44 -13.65 -1.01
CA GLY A 193 13.24 -13.09 -2.09
C GLY A 193 12.75 -11.73 -2.56
N VAL A 194 13.55 -11.10 -3.41
CA VAL A 194 13.09 -9.99 -4.24
C VAL A 194 12.80 -10.52 -5.64
N TYR A 195 11.56 -10.35 -6.10
CA TYR A 195 11.09 -10.86 -7.39
C TYR A 195 10.62 -9.69 -8.26
N THR A 196 10.67 -9.87 -9.57
CA THR A 196 10.26 -8.84 -10.53
C THR A 196 9.27 -9.35 -11.55
N SER A 197 8.49 -8.44 -12.10
CA SER A 197 7.65 -8.69 -13.27
C SER A 197 7.54 -7.43 -14.13
N VAL A 198 7.24 -7.62 -15.41
CA VAL A 198 6.90 -6.52 -16.32
C VAL A 198 5.47 -6.72 -16.78
N THR A 199 4.64 -5.69 -16.62
CA THR A 199 3.29 -5.65 -17.19
C THR A 199 3.15 -4.54 -18.21
N GLY A 200 2.10 -4.65 -19.03
CA GLY A 200 1.88 -3.76 -20.16
C GLY A 200 2.80 -4.08 -21.34
N SER A 201 2.93 -3.12 -22.23
CA SER A 201 3.77 -3.20 -23.44
C SER A 201 4.38 -1.85 -23.71
N ALA A 202 5.56 -1.83 -24.36
CA ALA A 202 6.23 -0.57 -24.66
C ALA A 202 5.32 0.33 -25.52
N PRO A 203 5.30 1.66 -25.27
CA PRO A 203 6.13 2.43 -24.33
C PRO A 203 5.46 2.67 -22.95
N ASN A 204 4.50 1.83 -22.54
CA ASN A 204 3.72 1.99 -21.31
C ASN A 204 3.87 0.76 -20.39
N ARG A 205 5.09 0.25 -20.24
CA ARG A 205 5.36 -0.87 -19.31
C ARG A 205 5.36 -0.40 -17.86
N ILE A 206 5.04 -1.33 -16.98
CA ILE A 206 5.22 -1.18 -15.53
C ILE A 206 6.22 -2.24 -15.09
N PHE A 207 7.26 -1.82 -14.38
CA PHE A 207 8.19 -2.74 -13.75
C PHE A 207 7.83 -2.87 -12.27
N ASN A 208 7.38 -4.06 -11.88
CA ASN A 208 6.99 -4.37 -10.51
C ASN A 208 8.15 -5.09 -9.83
N ILE A 209 8.50 -4.65 -8.62
CA ILE A 209 9.55 -5.21 -7.78
C ILE A 209 8.87 -5.59 -6.46
N GLU A 210 8.74 -6.87 -6.20
CA GLU A 210 8.04 -7.43 -5.04
C GLU A 210 9.08 -7.93 -4.02
N TRP A 211 8.91 -7.52 -2.77
CA TRP A 211 9.60 -8.11 -1.63
C TRP A 211 8.71 -9.15 -0.97
N ARG A 212 9.27 -10.34 -0.82
CA ARG A 212 8.77 -11.43 0.02
C ARG A 212 9.77 -11.61 1.13
N ALA A 213 9.64 -10.82 2.19
CA ALA A 213 10.62 -10.75 3.26
C ALA A 213 10.00 -11.17 4.60
N VAL A 214 10.87 -11.46 5.56
CA VAL A 214 10.52 -11.62 6.97
C VAL A 214 11.37 -10.68 7.81
N TYR A 215 10.92 -10.37 9.03
CA TYR A 215 11.70 -9.55 9.95
C TYR A 215 12.87 -10.36 10.51
N PHE A 216 14.03 -9.72 10.64
CA PHE A 216 15.22 -10.38 11.21
C PHE A 216 14.96 -10.91 12.62
N ALA A 217 14.38 -10.07 13.49
CA ALA A 217 14.08 -10.41 14.87
C ALA A 217 12.94 -11.42 15.04
N SER A 218 12.03 -11.49 14.06
CA SER A 218 10.84 -12.34 14.07
C SER A 218 10.68 -13.03 12.70
N PRO A 219 11.41 -14.12 12.42
CA PRO A 219 11.46 -14.74 11.09
C PRO A 219 10.18 -15.52 10.71
N THR A 220 9.14 -15.48 11.55
CA THR A 220 7.78 -15.94 11.22
C THR A 220 6.90 -14.82 10.69
N ASP A 221 7.26 -13.58 11.00
CA ASP A 221 6.48 -12.39 10.67
C ASP A 221 6.88 -11.91 9.27
N THR A 222 5.89 -11.68 8.42
CA THR A 222 6.10 -11.41 7.00
C THR A 222 5.99 -9.93 6.70
N ALA A 223 6.82 -9.45 5.77
CA ALA A 223 6.67 -8.16 5.12
C ALA A 223 6.53 -8.37 3.61
N ASN A 224 5.34 -8.07 3.06
CA ASN A 224 5.06 -8.18 1.63
C ASN A 224 4.68 -6.82 1.05
N PHE A 225 5.45 -6.35 0.09
CA PHE A 225 5.24 -5.06 -0.54
C PHE A 225 5.83 -5.05 -1.95
N GLU A 226 5.37 -4.11 -2.77
CA GLU A 226 5.72 -3.99 -4.17
C GLU A 226 5.97 -2.53 -4.55
N LEU A 227 7.08 -2.27 -5.24
CA LEU A 227 7.37 -1.01 -5.92
C LEU A 227 7.03 -1.13 -7.41
N ARG A 228 6.32 -0.16 -7.96
CA ARG A 228 5.99 -0.06 -9.39
C ARG A 228 6.68 1.13 -10.00
N LEU A 229 7.54 0.92 -10.99
CA LEU A 229 8.11 1.97 -11.82
C LEU A 229 7.38 2.02 -13.16
N TYR A 230 7.06 3.22 -13.64
CA TYR A 230 6.28 3.42 -14.87
C TYR A 230 7.17 3.91 -16.02
N GLU A 231 7.11 3.21 -17.15
CA GLU A 231 7.86 3.59 -18.36
C GLU A 231 7.44 4.98 -18.85
N GLY A 232 8.43 5.83 -19.15
CA GLY A 232 8.20 7.18 -19.67
C GLY A 232 7.62 8.18 -18.64
N GLN A 233 7.50 7.80 -17.37
CA GLN A 233 6.95 8.64 -16.31
C GLN A 233 7.92 8.77 -15.14
N ASN A 234 8.04 9.98 -14.59
CA ASN A 234 8.70 10.19 -13.31
C ASN A 234 7.70 9.93 -12.16
N ARG A 235 7.18 8.71 -12.13
CA ARG A 235 6.17 8.24 -11.18
C ARG A 235 6.50 6.82 -10.76
N PHE A 236 6.31 6.56 -9.48
CA PHE A 236 6.24 5.22 -8.94
C PHE A 236 5.03 5.10 -8.01
N ASP A 237 4.62 3.86 -7.77
CA ASP A 237 3.64 3.53 -6.75
C ASP A 237 4.20 2.46 -5.81
N VAL A 238 3.74 2.45 -4.56
CA VAL A 238 4.03 1.38 -3.59
C VAL A 238 2.72 0.70 -3.19
N ILE A 239 2.70 -0.63 -3.26
CA ILE A 239 1.56 -1.45 -2.88
C ILE A 239 1.97 -2.35 -1.72
N TYR A 240 1.21 -2.34 -0.64
CA TYR A 240 1.44 -3.23 0.50
C TYR A 240 0.50 -4.43 0.43
N GLY A 241 1.08 -5.61 0.63
CA GLY A 241 0.36 -6.83 0.91
C GLY A 241 0.25 -7.03 2.44
N PRO A 242 0.12 -8.27 2.91
CA PRO A 242 0.21 -8.57 4.33
C PRO A 242 1.58 -8.20 4.88
N THR A 243 1.58 -7.31 5.87
CA THR A 243 2.76 -6.95 6.66
C THR A 243 2.42 -7.13 8.14
N ALA A 244 3.35 -7.71 8.90
CA ALA A 244 3.22 -7.79 10.34
C ALA A 244 3.47 -6.41 10.99
N ASN A 245 3.30 -6.33 12.31
CA ASN A 245 3.63 -5.16 13.12
C ASN A 245 2.92 -3.86 12.72
N ASP A 246 1.77 -3.95 12.03
CA ASP A 246 0.95 -2.80 11.61
C ASP A 246 1.74 -1.66 10.90
N ASN A 247 2.87 -2.00 10.26
CA ASN A 247 3.79 -1.04 9.62
C ASN A 247 4.37 0.05 10.54
N ILE A 248 4.45 -0.19 11.85
CA ILE A 248 4.83 0.88 12.81
C ILE A 248 6.34 1.14 12.90
N THR A 249 7.19 0.20 12.44
CA THR A 249 8.65 0.27 12.62
C THR A 249 9.40 0.77 11.39
N ALA A 250 8.82 0.66 10.20
CA ALA A 250 9.52 0.94 8.96
C ALA A 250 9.54 2.42 8.55
N THR A 251 10.60 2.81 7.86
CA THR A 251 10.69 4.06 7.12
C THR A 251 10.21 3.83 5.69
N ALA A 252 9.19 4.57 5.24
CA ALA A 252 8.84 4.62 3.82
C ALA A 252 9.00 6.03 3.25
N GLY A 253 9.15 6.11 1.93
CA GLY A 253 9.23 7.37 1.21
C GLY A 253 10.33 7.36 0.16
N MET A 254 10.88 8.53 -0.11
CA MET A 254 11.94 8.72 -1.08
C MET A 254 12.80 9.92 -0.68
N GLN A 255 14.07 9.87 -1.02
CA GLN A 255 14.96 11.02 -0.96
C GLN A 255 15.65 11.20 -2.32
N SER A 256 15.96 12.44 -2.68
CA SER A 256 16.66 12.76 -3.94
C SER A 256 18.16 12.90 -3.77
N SER A 257 18.64 13.14 -2.55
CA SER A 257 20.05 13.14 -2.19
C SER A 257 20.20 12.97 -0.67
N ASP A 258 21.45 12.86 -0.21
CA ASP A 258 21.81 12.80 1.22
C ASP A 258 21.27 13.98 2.05
N THR A 259 20.94 15.09 1.40
CA THR A 259 20.48 16.33 2.05
C THR A 259 19.08 16.76 1.62
N SER A 260 18.49 16.10 0.63
CA SER A 260 17.23 16.53 0.02
C SER A 260 16.21 15.40 0.00
N LEU A 261 15.05 15.69 0.59
CA LEU A 261 13.86 14.87 0.51
C LEU A 261 13.11 15.13 -0.80
N LEU A 262 12.68 14.07 -1.48
CA LEU A 262 11.75 14.15 -2.59
C LEU A 262 10.56 13.24 -2.26
N SER A 263 9.44 13.87 -1.94
CA SER A 263 8.29 13.24 -1.33
C SER A 263 7.39 12.43 -2.27
N ILE A 264 7.21 11.14 -2.00
CA ILE A 264 5.92 10.42 -2.16
C ILE A 264 5.83 9.38 -1.03
N LEU A 265 4.84 9.51 -0.15
CA LEU A 265 4.36 8.44 0.73
C LEU A 265 3.00 8.03 0.19
N ALA A 266 2.80 6.77 -0.15
CA ALA A 266 1.46 6.20 -0.37
C ALA A 266 1.09 5.40 0.87
N THR A 267 -0.02 5.73 1.51
CA THR A 267 -0.63 4.91 2.57
C THR A 267 -2.01 4.47 2.14
N VAL A 268 -2.36 3.21 2.37
CA VAL A 268 -3.75 2.74 2.47
C VAL A 268 -3.97 2.23 3.91
N GLN A 269 -4.65 3.09 4.68
CA GLN A 269 -5.43 2.92 5.93
C GLN A 269 -4.95 1.89 6.98
N GLY A 270 -4.46 2.28 8.17
CA GLY A 270 -4.99 3.32 9.08
C GLY A 270 -3.97 4.18 9.87
N VAL A 271 -2.83 4.56 9.27
CA VAL A 271 -1.93 5.74 9.52
C VAL A 271 -1.52 6.03 11.00
N PRO A 272 -0.21 6.07 11.35
CA PRO A 272 0.79 6.88 10.66
C PRO A 272 2.05 6.18 10.19
N LEU A 273 2.48 6.58 8.99
CA LEU A 273 3.88 6.52 8.58
C LEU A 273 4.61 7.68 9.30
N LEU A 274 5.73 7.32 9.97
CA LEU A 274 6.77 8.10 10.65
C LEU A 274 6.71 8.17 12.19
N ALA A 275 7.73 7.61 12.85
CA ALA A 275 8.74 8.38 13.57
C ALA A 275 10.00 7.53 13.82
N ALA A 276 11.16 8.04 13.39
CA ALA A 276 12.42 7.65 14.02
C ALA A 276 12.63 8.48 15.29
N GLY A 277 12.96 7.79 16.37
CA GLY A 277 13.72 8.34 17.50
C GLY A 277 13.34 7.73 18.84
N PRO A 278 14.21 7.83 19.85
CA PRO A 278 15.68 7.63 19.85
C PRO A 278 16.09 6.15 19.97
#